data_AF-A0A838JFE4-F1
#
_entry.id   AF-A0A838JFE4-F1
#
_cell.length_a   1.000
_cell.length_b   1.000
_cell.length_c   1.000
_cell.angle_alpha   90.00
_cell.angle_beta   90.00
_cell.angle_gamma   90.00
#
_symmetry.space_group_name_H-M   'P 1'
#
loop_
_entity.id
_entity.type
_entity.pdbx_description
1 polymer ?
#
loop_
_entity_poly.entity_id
_entity_poly.type
_entity_poly.pdbx_seq_one_letter_code
_entity_poly.pdbx_strand_id
1 'polypeptide(L)'
;MKNYAKLLVLPLCLLIFFVAACGSSPDGQTTNGPLKAAPATLSMALHSNGCFSRYGDSGGQVHVSDFLWGRFDSCNGQITLSTSGKWSFHQVRWSRPGLSETQFSFDGAWTIFQPASAETVYTFKVQGCNHNVFGTDCSLWDTVTFATYNPGECHPGYVWRGAFDSDHVCVIPATRAQAAYDNSQASSRVNPQGAYGPTTCLQGFVWRGTVASDHVCVTPNVRSQVMYDNAHAAERVYS
;
A
#
# COMPACT_ATOMS: atom_id res chain seq x y z
N MET A 1 54.01 -52.37 17.64
CA MET A 1 55.11 -52.64 16.69
C MET A 1 54.70 -52.12 15.32
N LYS A 2 55.51 -51.19 14.79
CA LYS A 2 55.63 -50.70 13.39
C LYS A 2 54.51 -49.85 12.75
N ASN A 3 54.85 -48.56 12.64
CA ASN A 3 54.39 -47.55 11.67
C ASN A 3 54.64 -47.96 10.20
N TYR A 4 53.88 -47.38 9.25
CA TYR A 4 54.32 -46.34 8.28
C TYR A 4 53.39 -46.26 7.04
N ALA A 5 53.19 -45.02 6.58
CA ALA A 5 52.35 -44.56 5.47
C ALA A 5 52.94 -44.79 4.06
N LYS A 6 52.07 -44.73 3.03
CA LYS A 6 52.34 -44.27 1.63
C LYS A 6 50.99 -44.15 0.89
N LEU A 7 50.43 -42.96 0.63
CA LEU A 7 50.69 -41.92 -0.41
C LEU A 7 49.93 -42.13 -1.75
N LEU A 8 48.88 -41.31 -1.92
CA LEU A 8 48.37 -40.58 -3.10
C LEU A 8 48.63 -41.06 -4.55
N VAL A 9 47.55 -41.03 -5.37
CA VAL A 9 47.56 -40.37 -6.70
C VAL A 9 46.18 -39.71 -6.97
N LEU A 10 46.11 -38.38 -6.80
CA LEU A 10 45.25 -37.49 -7.59
C LEU A 10 46.03 -37.08 -8.87
N PRO A 11 45.39 -36.80 -10.01
CA PRO A 11 45.98 -35.93 -11.03
C PRO A 11 45.66 -34.46 -10.67
N LEU A 12 46.62 -33.65 -10.19
CA LEU A 12 47.58 -32.81 -10.93
C LEU A 12 46.94 -32.08 -12.13
N CYS A 13 46.57 -30.79 -12.05
CA CYS A 13 47.35 -29.54 -11.91
C CYS A 13 48.07 -29.11 -13.21
N LEU A 14 47.76 -27.91 -13.72
CA LEU A 14 48.68 -26.85 -14.18
C LEU A 14 47.84 -25.65 -14.71
N LEU A 15 47.76 -24.52 -14.00
CA LEU A 15 48.63 -23.32 -14.06
C LEU A 15 48.22 -22.38 -15.22
N ILE A 16 47.90 -21.08 -15.02
CA ILE A 16 48.85 -19.99 -14.71
C ILE A 16 48.09 -18.63 -14.58
N PHE A 17 48.40 -17.85 -13.51
CA PHE A 17 48.53 -16.36 -13.40
C PHE A 17 47.29 -15.46 -13.68
N PHE A 18 47.05 -14.27 -13.11
CA PHE A 18 47.48 -13.44 -11.96
C PHE A 18 46.58 -12.18 -12.03
N VAL A 19 46.45 -11.42 -10.93
CA VAL A 19 45.99 -10.01 -10.86
C VAL A 19 44.48 -9.69 -10.83
N ALA A 20 44.13 -8.90 -9.81
CA ALA A 20 42.89 -8.21 -9.54
C ALA A 20 42.64 -7.01 -10.48
N ALA A 21 41.37 -6.67 -10.76
CA ALA A 21 40.88 -5.28 -10.75
C ALA A 21 39.38 -5.20 -11.14
N CYS A 22 38.67 -4.33 -10.43
CA CYS A 22 37.41 -3.74 -10.86
C CYS A 22 37.54 -3.02 -12.21
N GLY A 23 36.46 -3.04 -12.98
CA GLY A 23 36.01 -1.91 -13.81
C GLY A 23 36.56 -1.85 -15.23
N SER A 24 35.71 -2.13 -16.22
CA SER A 24 35.22 -1.17 -17.23
C SER A 24 34.45 -1.89 -18.34
N SER A 25 33.28 -1.35 -18.69
CA SER A 25 32.49 -1.69 -19.89
C SER A 25 33.28 -1.31 -21.16
N PRO A 26 33.05 -1.97 -22.32
CA PRO A 26 32.18 -1.31 -23.30
C PRO A 26 31.28 -2.25 -24.14
N ASP A 27 30.05 -1.78 -24.35
CA ASP A 27 29.15 -1.88 -25.52
C ASP A 27 29.12 -3.11 -26.44
N GLY A 28 27.92 -3.68 -26.64
CA GLY A 28 27.64 -4.48 -27.85
C GLY A 28 26.44 -5.46 -27.84
N GLN A 29 25.22 -4.97 -27.64
CA GLN A 29 23.94 -5.42 -28.23
C GLN A 29 23.58 -6.93 -28.42
N THR A 30 22.63 -7.43 -27.61
CA THR A 30 21.21 -7.78 -27.92
C THR A 30 20.91 -9.08 -28.70
N THR A 31 20.17 -9.99 -28.07
CA THR A 31 18.87 -10.48 -28.59
C THR A 31 17.93 -10.82 -27.43
N ASN A 32 16.79 -10.12 -27.38
CA ASN A 32 15.73 -10.26 -26.38
C ASN A 32 14.64 -11.23 -26.88
N GLY A 33 14.30 -12.23 -26.07
CA GLY A 33 13.00 -12.91 -26.07
C GLY A 33 12.34 -12.71 -24.69
N PRO A 34 11.00 -12.54 -24.60
CA PRO A 34 10.39 -11.91 -23.44
C PRO A 34 10.38 -12.84 -22.24
N LEU A 35 11.20 -12.50 -21.24
CA LEU A 35 10.97 -12.96 -19.88
C LEU A 35 9.65 -12.36 -19.39
N LYS A 36 8.71 -13.24 -19.09
CA LYS A 36 7.42 -12.97 -18.46
C LYS A 36 7.63 -12.09 -17.23
N ALA A 37 7.30 -10.80 -17.34
CA ALA A 37 7.49 -9.82 -16.28
C ALA A 37 6.68 -10.21 -15.04
N ALA A 38 7.35 -10.26 -13.89
CA ALA A 38 6.70 -10.25 -12.59
C ALA A 38 5.89 -8.94 -12.42
N PRO A 39 4.77 -8.94 -11.69
CA PRO A 39 3.99 -7.73 -11.46
C PRO A 39 4.86 -6.68 -10.76
N ALA A 40 4.91 -5.49 -11.35
CA ALA A 40 5.72 -4.38 -10.86
C ALA A 40 5.29 -3.97 -9.44
N THR A 41 6.27 -3.71 -8.59
CA THR A 41 6.13 -3.14 -7.26
C THR A 41 5.45 -1.77 -7.33
N LEU A 42 4.26 -1.64 -6.73
CA LEU A 42 3.51 -0.38 -6.57
C LEU A 42 4.32 0.62 -5.73
N SER A 43 4.49 1.85 -6.22
CA SER A 43 5.08 2.96 -5.45
C SER A 43 4.02 3.99 -5.11
N MET A 44 3.66 4.10 -3.82
CA MET A 44 2.64 4.96 -3.19
C MET A 44 2.98 6.46 -3.29
N ALA A 45 2.08 7.31 -3.79
CA ALA A 45 2.25 8.77 -3.91
C ALA A 45 1.24 9.49 -2.99
N LEU A 46 1.75 9.99 -1.86
CA LEU A 46 1.03 10.76 -0.86
C LEU A 46 0.78 12.20 -1.32
N HIS A 47 -0.45 12.70 -1.17
CA HIS A 47 -0.70 14.14 -1.14
C HIS A 47 -0.50 14.67 0.29
N SER A 48 -0.07 15.94 0.41
CA SER A 48 0.33 16.62 1.65
C SER A 48 -0.74 16.69 2.77
N ASN A 49 -1.95 16.21 2.52
CA ASN A 49 -3.08 16.26 3.45
C ASN A 49 -3.52 14.87 3.95
N GLY A 50 -2.76 13.80 3.67
CA GLY A 50 -3.09 12.44 4.10
C GLY A 50 -4.21 11.76 3.32
N CYS A 51 -4.78 12.40 2.29
CA CYS A 51 -5.78 11.79 1.42
C CYS A 51 -5.13 10.86 0.39
N PHE A 52 -5.65 9.63 0.27
CA PHE A 52 -5.21 8.64 -0.71
C PHE A 52 -6.25 8.48 -1.84
N SER A 53 -5.78 8.48 -3.09
CA SER A 53 -6.54 7.97 -4.24
C SER A 53 -5.98 6.60 -4.58
N ARG A 54 -6.81 5.54 -4.59
CA ARG A 54 -6.31 4.23 -5.01
C ARG A 54 -6.01 4.26 -6.52
N TYR A 55 -4.70 4.31 -6.81
CA TYR A 55 -3.93 3.95 -8.02
C TYR A 55 -4.65 3.82 -9.37
N GLY A 56 -4.57 4.89 -10.17
CA GLY A 56 -3.63 5.01 -11.29
C GLY A 56 -2.74 6.24 -11.02
N ASP A 57 -1.45 6.17 -11.35
CA ASP A 57 -0.39 7.09 -10.88
C ASP A 57 -0.67 8.59 -11.13
N SER A 58 -0.15 9.45 -10.24
CA SER A 58 -0.15 10.93 -10.31
C SER A 58 -1.53 11.61 -10.31
N GLY A 59 -1.98 12.11 -9.15
CA GLY A 59 -3.21 12.92 -9.16
C GLY A 59 -4.44 12.16 -9.67
N GLY A 60 -4.47 10.84 -9.41
CA GLY A 60 -5.64 10.00 -9.18
C GLY A 60 -6.78 10.08 -10.17
N GLN A 61 -6.54 9.75 -11.43
CA GLN A 61 -7.60 9.43 -12.39
C GLN A 61 -7.30 8.01 -12.90
N VAL A 62 -8.20 7.04 -12.68
CA VAL A 62 -8.07 5.66 -13.20
C VAL A 62 -8.50 5.65 -14.65
N HIS A 63 -7.60 5.34 -15.58
CA HIS A 63 -7.94 5.14 -17.00
C HIS A 63 -8.83 3.90 -17.10
N VAL A 64 -10.11 4.10 -17.38
CA VAL A 64 -11.09 3.03 -17.58
C VAL A 64 -11.15 2.67 -19.07
N SER A 65 -11.08 3.69 -19.92
CA SER A 65 -10.89 3.62 -21.37
C SER A 65 -10.22 4.93 -21.85
N ASP A 66 -9.93 4.99 -23.16
CA ASP A 66 -9.33 6.16 -23.83
C ASP A 66 -10.03 7.51 -23.53
N PHE A 67 -11.28 7.47 -23.03
CA PHE A 67 -12.08 8.67 -22.76
C PHE A 67 -12.65 8.77 -21.33
N LEU A 68 -12.48 7.77 -20.45
CA LEU A 68 -13.08 7.78 -19.12
C LEU A 68 -12.05 7.59 -18.01
N TRP A 69 -12.17 8.43 -16.99
CA TRP A 69 -11.31 8.49 -15.83
C TRP A 69 -12.11 8.48 -14.53
N GLY A 70 -11.68 7.71 -13.53
CA GLY A 70 -12.36 7.61 -12.24
C GLY A 70 -11.48 7.97 -11.05
N ARG A 71 -11.99 8.73 -10.09
CA ARG A 71 -11.33 8.99 -8.79
C ARG A 71 -12.29 8.72 -7.65
N PHE A 72 -11.86 7.99 -6.63
CA PHE A 72 -12.52 8.00 -5.33
C PHE A 72 -11.76 8.94 -4.39
N ASP A 73 -12.49 9.89 -3.79
CA ASP A 73 -12.02 10.73 -2.70
C ASP A 73 -12.74 10.31 -1.42
N SER A 74 -12.02 9.55 -0.60
CA SER A 74 -12.54 9.01 0.64
C SER A 74 -12.70 10.06 1.74
N CYS A 75 -11.92 11.14 1.69
CA CYS A 75 -11.96 12.22 2.68
C CYS A 75 -13.33 12.93 2.72
N ASN A 76 -14.05 12.93 1.59
CA ASN A 76 -15.37 13.56 1.44
C ASN A 76 -16.51 12.54 1.18
N GLY A 77 -16.21 11.24 1.14
CA GLY A 77 -17.16 10.21 0.71
C GLY A 77 -17.67 10.45 -0.72
N GLN A 78 -16.76 10.81 -1.63
CA GLN A 78 -17.04 11.24 -2.99
C GLN A 78 -16.46 10.29 -4.02
N ILE A 79 -17.22 9.96 -5.06
CA ILE A 79 -16.66 9.37 -6.29
C ILE A 79 -16.73 10.44 -7.37
N THR A 80 -15.57 10.87 -7.87
CA THR A 80 -15.46 11.80 -8.99
C THR A 80 -15.24 11.00 -10.27
N LEU A 81 -16.14 11.17 -11.23
CA LEU A 81 -15.95 10.66 -12.58
C LEU A 81 -15.47 11.81 -13.45
N SER A 82 -14.44 11.58 -14.25
CA SER A 82 -13.87 12.53 -15.19
C SER A 82 -13.83 11.90 -16.57
N THR A 83 -13.96 12.71 -17.60
CA THR A 83 -14.06 12.25 -18.98
C THR A 83 -13.12 13.09 -19.84
N SER A 84 -12.47 12.45 -20.80
CA SER A 84 -11.72 13.08 -21.88
C SER A 84 -12.52 13.01 -23.18
N GLY A 85 -12.22 13.90 -24.12
CA GLY A 85 -12.91 13.99 -25.41
C GLY A 85 -13.95 15.11 -25.47
N LYS A 86 -14.36 15.46 -26.69
CA LYS A 86 -15.36 16.50 -26.97
C LYS A 86 -16.74 15.86 -27.13
N TRP A 87 -17.39 15.57 -26.02
CA TRP A 87 -18.78 15.13 -25.98
C TRP A 87 -19.69 16.30 -25.59
N SER A 88 -20.91 16.30 -26.12
CA SER A 88 -21.92 17.30 -25.73
C SER A 88 -22.39 17.08 -24.30
N PHE A 89 -22.57 15.82 -23.91
CA PHE A 89 -22.92 15.41 -22.56
C PHE A 89 -22.52 13.95 -22.32
N HIS A 90 -22.62 13.50 -21.07
CA HIS A 90 -22.34 12.13 -20.67
C HIS A 90 -23.55 11.50 -19.99
N GLN A 91 -23.71 10.19 -20.17
CA GLN A 91 -24.67 9.40 -19.42
C GLN A 91 -23.94 8.45 -18.50
N VAL A 92 -24.43 8.34 -17.27
CA VAL A 92 -23.87 7.49 -16.22
C VAL A 92 -24.97 6.59 -15.69
N ARG A 93 -24.72 5.29 -15.69
CA ARG A 93 -25.50 4.32 -14.92
C ARG A 93 -24.66 3.83 -13.77
N TRP A 94 -25.23 3.70 -12.60
CA TRP A 94 -24.51 3.18 -11.44
C TRP A 94 -25.36 2.26 -10.59
N SER A 95 -24.69 1.31 -9.96
CA SER A 95 -25.31 0.35 -9.05
C SER A 95 -24.40 0.03 -7.88
N ARG A 96 -25.00 -0.50 -6.82
CA ARG A 96 -24.31 -1.06 -5.65
C ARG A 96 -25.06 -2.31 -5.17
N PRO A 97 -24.41 -3.24 -4.43
CA PRO A 97 -25.06 -4.42 -3.89
C PRO A 97 -26.37 -4.07 -3.17
N GLY A 98 -27.43 -4.80 -3.50
CA GLY A 98 -28.74 -4.65 -2.87
C GLY A 98 -29.60 -3.48 -3.38
N LEU A 99 -29.14 -2.68 -4.34
CA LEU A 99 -29.95 -1.65 -5.00
C LEU A 99 -30.01 -1.83 -6.53
N SER A 100 -31.13 -1.40 -7.11
CA SER A 100 -31.29 -1.30 -8.56
C SER A 100 -30.35 -0.27 -9.17
N GLU A 101 -29.97 -0.50 -10.42
CA GLU A 101 -29.21 0.46 -11.21
C GLU A 101 -30.01 1.76 -11.37
N THR A 102 -29.32 2.89 -11.22
CA THR A 102 -29.87 4.23 -11.43
C THR A 102 -29.08 4.95 -12.50
N GLN A 103 -29.69 5.91 -13.18
CA GLN A 103 -29.09 6.63 -14.29
C GLN A 103 -29.21 8.14 -14.09
N PHE A 104 -28.16 8.86 -14.46
CA PHE A 104 -28.19 10.32 -14.61
C PHE A 104 -27.34 10.75 -15.82
N SER A 105 -27.49 12.00 -16.22
CA SER A 105 -26.66 12.63 -17.25
C SER A 105 -25.97 13.84 -16.66
N PHE A 106 -24.79 14.18 -17.17
CA PHE A 106 -24.09 15.40 -16.79
C PHE A 106 -23.40 16.03 -18.01
N ASP A 107 -23.33 17.35 -17.99
CA ASP A 107 -22.63 18.14 -19.00
C ASP A 107 -21.23 18.51 -18.47
N GLY A 108 -20.25 18.56 -19.36
CA GLY A 108 -18.87 18.90 -19.01
C GLY A 108 -17.97 17.70 -18.75
N ALA A 109 -16.76 18.00 -18.25
CA ALA A 109 -15.67 17.03 -18.19
C ALA A 109 -15.66 16.16 -16.92
N TRP A 110 -16.45 16.48 -15.89
CA TRP A 110 -16.47 15.71 -14.64
C TRP A 110 -17.79 15.85 -13.88
N THR A 111 -18.04 14.91 -12.97
CA THR A 111 -19.17 14.91 -12.03
C THR A 111 -18.78 14.27 -10.70
N ILE A 112 -19.48 14.64 -9.63
CA ILE A 112 -19.28 14.10 -8.27
C ILE A 112 -20.53 13.30 -7.88
N PHE A 113 -20.29 12.10 -7.37
CA PHE A 113 -21.29 11.24 -6.76
C PHE A 113 -21.19 11.32 -5.23
N GLN A 114 -22.28 11.75 -4.57
CA GLN A 114 -22.40 11.87 -3.11
C GLN A 114 -23.80 11.62 -2.56
N PRO A 115 -23.90 11.14 -1.31
CA PRO A 115 -22.82 10.55 -0.51
C PRO A 115 -22.53 9.11 -0.96
N ALA A 116 -21.24 8.75 -1.09
CA ALA A 116 -20.86 7.36 -1.27
C ALA A 116 -20.81 6.66 0.10
N SER A 117 -21.48 5.51 0.22
CA SER A 117 -21.41 4.68 1.42
C SER A 117 -20.03 4.02 1.51
N ALA A 118 -19.47 3.90 2.71
CA ALA A 118 -18.25 3.14 2.96
C ALA A 118 -18.46 1.63 2.74
N GLU A 119 -17.36 0.86 2.62
CA GLU A 119 -17.35 -0.60 2.40
C GLU A 119 -18.27 -1.10 1.26
N THR A 120 -18.48 -0.25 0.27
CA THR A 120 -19.45 -0.50 -0.79
C THR A 120 -18.73 -0.55 -2.13
N VAL A 121 -19.02 -1.60 -2.89
CA VAL A 121 -18.55 -1.71 -4.27
C VAL A 121 -19.58 -1.06 -5.19
N TYR A 122 -19.17 0.02 -5.84
CA TYR A 122 -19.95 0.70 -6.86
C TYR A 122 -19.52 0.24 -8.24
N THR A 123 -20.49 -0.05 -9.10
CA THR A 123 -20.26 -0.24 -10.54
C THR A 123 -20.81 0.98 -11.26
N PHE A 124 -19.99 1.65 -12.09
CA PHE A 124 -20.44 2.71 -12.98
C PHE A 124 -20.29 2.25 -14.43
N LYS A 125 -21.27 2.61 -15.24
CA LYS A 125 -21.21 2.52 -16.70
C LYS A 125 -21.33 3.92 -17.23
N VAL A 126 -20.42 4.35 -18.11
CA VAL A 126 -20.41 5.71 -18.66
C VAL A 126 -20.33 5.66 -20.17
N GLN A 127 -21.02 6.57 -20.84
CA GLN A 127 -20.90 6.81 -22.28
C GLN A 127 -20.92 8.31 -22.57
N GLY A 128 -20.19 8.72 -23.61
CA GLY A 128 -20.23 10.08 -24.13
C GLY A 128 -21.25 10.20 -25.27
N CYS A 129 -21.98 11.30 -25.33
CA CYS A 129 -23.04 11.52 -26.32
C CYS A 129 -22.92 12.90 -26.98
N ASN A 130 -23.32 12.99 -28.25
CA ASN A 130 -23.40 14.24 -29.01
C ASN A 130 -24.83 14.54 -29.45
N HIS A 131 -25.20 15.83 -29.39
CA HIS A 131 -26.44 16.29 -30.01
C HIS A 131 -26.23 16.49 -31.50
N ASN A 132 -27.04 15.80 -32.29
CA ASN A 132 -27.05 15.92 -33.74
C ASN A 132 -28.43 16.40 -34.20
N VAL A 133 -28.50 16.93 -35.42
CA VAL A 133 -29.75 17.48 -35.98
C VAL A 133 -30.88 16.47 -36.12
N PHE A 134 -30.59 15.16 -36.01
CA PHE A 134 -31.56 14.07 -36.09
C PHE A 134 -31.72 13.28 -34.79
N GLY A 135 -31.05 13.67 -33.70
CA GLY A 135 -31.14 12.95 -32.42
C GLY A 135 -29.86 12.99 -31.59
N THR A 136 -29.62 11.92 -30.84
CA THR A 136 -28.45 11.76 -29.98
C THR A 136 -27.67 10.52 -30.39
N ASP A 137 -26.40 10.71 -30.71
CA ASP A 137 -25.47 9.61 -30.96
C ASP A 137 -24.52 9.46 -29.77
N CYS A 138 -24.45 8.24 -29.22
CA CYS A 138 -23.63 7.92 -28.06
C CYS A 138 -22.55 6.89 -28.40
N SER A 139 -21.45 6.94 -27.67
CA SER A 139 -20.45 5.88 -27.64
C SER A 139 -21.03 4.58 -27.08
N LEU A 140 -20.24 3.51 -27.14
CA LEU A 140 -20.52 2.34 -26.30
C LEU A 140 -20.37 2.69 -24.82
N TRP A 141 -21.03 1.90 -23.97
CA TRP A 141 -20.87 1.96 -22.52
C TRP A 141 -19.53 1.36 -22.10
N ASP A 142 -18.79 2.12 -21.31
CA ASP A 142 -17.59 1.66 -20.62
C ASP A 142 -17.91 1.43 -19.13
N THR A 143 -17.28 0.44 -18.50
CA THR A 143 -17.63 -0.01 -17.13
C THR A 143 -16.44 0.04 -16.18
N VAL A 144 -16.64 0.66 -15.01
CA VAL A 144 -15.66 0.75 -13.93
C VAL A 144 -16.26 0.31 -12.60
N THR A 145 -15.42 -0.28 -11.75
CA THR A 145 -15.79 -0.67 -10.39
C THR A 145 -14.92 0.07 -9.37
N PHE A 146 -15.54 0.69 -8.37
CA PHE A 146 -14.87 1.34 -7.24
C PHE A 146 -15.28 0.66 -5.95
N ALA A 147 -14.32 0.28 -5.12
CA ALA A 147 -14.58 -0.11 -3.75
C ALA A 147 -14.33 1.11 -2.84
N THR A 148 -15.34 1.49 -2.08
CA THR A 148 -15.18 2.40 -0.95
C THR A 148 -14.76 1.60 0.28
N TYR A 149 -14.08 2.25 1.21
CA TYR A 149 -13.51 1.65 2.41
C TYR A 149 -13.91 2.45 3.65
N ASN A 150 -13.77 1.87 4.84
CA ASN A 150 -14.01 2.60 6.07
C ASN A 150 -12.83 3.53 6.39
N PRO A 151 -13.08 4.82 6.69
CA PRO A 151 -12.06 5.68 7.29
C PRO A 151 -11.49 5.02 8.56
N GLY A 152 -10.16 4.99 8.68
CA GLY A 152 -9.47 4.30 9.78
C GLY A 152 -9.10 2.84 9.50
N GLU A 153 -9.55 2.26 8.39
CA GLU A 153 -9.18 0.90 8.00
C GLU A 153 -7.78 0.87 7.36
N CYS A 154 -7.02 -0.20 7.59
CA CYS A 154 -5.69 -0.33 7.01
C CYS A 154 -5.72 -0.58 5.50
N HIS A 155 -4.76 -0.01 4.78
CA HIS A 155 -4.51 -0.39 3.39
C HIS A 155 -4.17 -1.89 3.27
N PRO A 156 -4.42 -2.52 2.10
CA PRO A 156 -4.05 -3.90 1.86
C PRO A 156 -2.57 -4.17 2.17
N GLY A 157 -2.32 -5.28 2.87
CA GLY A 157 -0.97 -5.64 3.33
C GLY A 157 -0.61 -5.06 4.71
N TYR A 158 -1.43 -4.16 5.25
CA TYR A 158 -1.31 -3.64 6.61
C TYR A 158 -2.43 -4.16 7.50
N VAL A 159 -2.15 -4.20 8.79
CA VAL A 159 -3.08 -4.57 9.86
C VAL A 159 -2.88 -3.64 11.05
N TRP A 160 -3.90 -3.42 11.86
CA TRP A 160 -3.73 -2.67 13.11
C TRP A 160 -2.68 -3.36 13.99
N ARG A 161 -1.72 -2.57 14.48
CA ARG A 161 -0.61 -3.01 15.32
C ARG A 161 -1.10 -3.63 16.61
N GLY A 162 -2.12 -3.05 17.24
CA GLY A 162 -2.73 -3.59 18.45
C GLY A 162 -1.75 -3.68 19.62
N ALA A 163 -0.89 -2.67 19.81
CA ALA A 163 -0.02 -2.60 20.98
C ALA A 163 -0.81 -2.43 22.29
N PHE A 164 -2.02 -1.87 22.20
CA PHE A 164 -3.06 -1.80 23.23
C PHE A 164 -4.43 -1.69 22.54
N ASP A 165 -5.53 -1.75 23.29
CA ASP A 165 -6.89 -1.91 22.72
C ASP A 165 -7.30 -0.83 21.71
N SER A 166 -6.83 0.41 21.87
CA SER A 166 -7.14 1.52 20.95
C SER A 166 -6.01 1.86 19.97
N ASP A 167 -4.98 1.01 19.86
CA ASP A 167 -3.85 1.22 18.94
C ASP A 167 -4.17 0.81 17.50
N HIS A 168 -4.77 1.75 16.78
CA HIS A 168 -5.15 1.57 15.37
C HIS A 168 -4.06 1.99 14.36
N VAL A 169 -2.79 2.05 14.78
CA VAL A 169 -1.69 2.32 13.83
C VAL A 169 -1.51 1.12 12.89
N CYS A 170 -1.58 1.36 11.58
CA CYS A 170 -1.44 0.34 10.56
C CYS A 170 0.04 -0.03 10.34
N VAL A 171 0.36 -1.31 10.44
CA VAL A 171 1.71 -1.89 10.29
C VAL A 171 1.65 -3.21 9.52
N ILE A 172 2.79 -3.71 9.07
CA ILE A 172 2.84 -5.04 8.45
C ILE A 172 2.56 -6.16 9.49
N PRO A 173 2.08 -7.35 9.08
CA PRO A 173 1.73 -8.44 10.01
C PRO A 173 2.85 -8.85 10.97
N ALA A 174 4.11 -8.80 10.52
CA ALA A 174 5.27 -9.11 11.37
C ALA A 174 5.39 -8.14 12.55
N THR A 175 5.14 -6.85 12.34
CA THR A 175 5.17 -5.83 13.40
C THR A 175 4.03 -6.01 14.39
N ARG A 176 2.83 -6.39 13.93
CA ARG A 176 1.72 -6.76 14.83
C ARG A 176 2.09 -7.95 15.71
N ALA A 177 2.73 -8.97 15.13
CA ALA A 177 3.21 -10.13 15.90
C ALA A 177 4.27 -9.73 16.93
N GLN A 178 5.18 -8.83 16.58
CA GLN A 178 6.17 -8.27 17.50
C GLN A 178 5.51 -7.50 18.66
N ALA A 179 4.52 -6.65 18.39
CA ALA A 179 3.78 -5.91 19.42
C ALA A 179 3.06 -6.86 20.39
N ALA A 180 2.42 -7.92 19.88
CA ALA A 180 1.79 -8.95 20.69
C ALA A 180 2.82 -9.70 21.57
N TYR A 181 3.99 -10.03 21.02
CA TYR A 181 5.08 -10.63 21.79
C TYR A 181 5.55 -9.68 22.89
N ASP A 182 5.75 -8.40 22.61
CA ASP A 182 6.17 -7.43 23.62
C ASP A 182 5.15 -7.28 24.75
N ASN A 183 3.85 -7.30 24.43
CA ASN A 183 2.78 -7.32 25.43
C ASN A 183 2.85 -8.57 26.32
N SER A 184 3.15 -9.74 25.75
CA SER A 184 3.32 -10.98 26.53
C SER A 184 4.50 -10.93 27.50
N GLN A 185 5.48 -10.07 27.25
CA GLN A 185 6.69 -9.89 28.06
C GLN A 185 6.62 -8.67 28.98
N ALA A 186 5.47 -8.00 29.08
CA ALA A 186 5.34 -6.75 29.83
C ALA A 186 5.78 -6.89 31.30
N SER A 187 5.41 -7.99 31.97
CA SER A 187 5.78 -8.24 33.36
C SER A 187 7.22 -8.74 33.54
N SER A 188 7.82 -9.39 32.54
CA SER A 188 9.17 -9.95 32.64
C SER A 188 10.27 -8.93 32.41
N ARG A 189 9.93 -7.74 31.88
CA ARG A 189 10.88 -6.69 31.50
C ARG A 189 10.87 -5.46 32.41
N VAL A 190 10.13 -5.52 33.52
CA VAL A 190 10.04 -4.43 34.50
C VAL A 190 10.74 -4.78 35.80
N ASN A 191 11.17 -3.74 36.52
CA ASN A 191 11.62 -3.77 37.89
C ASN A 191 10.55 -3.08 38.77
N PRO A 192 9.76 -3.84 39.55
CA PRO A 192 8.72 -3.27 40.40
C PRO A 192 9.23 -2.31 41.49
N GLN A 193 10.51 -2.40 41.86
CA GLN A 193 11.19 -1.53 42.83
C GLN A 193 12.06 -0.46 42.16
N GLY A 194 11.87 -0.23 40.86
CA GLY A 194 12.68 0.72 40.11
C GLY A 194 12.35 2.18 40.42
N ALA A 195 13.28 3.07 40.02
CA ALA A 195 13.26 4.50 40.33
C ALA A 195 12.04 5.26 39.78
N TYR A 196 11.33 4.71 38.79
CA TYR A 196 10.19 5.32 38.12
C TYR A 196 8.87 4.58 38.40
N GLY A 197 8.81 3.84 39.51
CA GLY A 197 7.64 3.08 39.93
C GLY A 197 7.59 1.65 39.37
N PRO A 198 6.46 0.94 39.54
CA PRO A 198 6.37 -0.50 39.31
C PRO A 198 6.60 -0.95 37.86
N THR A 199 6.47 -0.04 36.91
CA THR A 199 6.69 -0.30 35.48
C THR A 199 8.07 0.16 35.00
N THR A 200 9.00 0.47 35.90
CA THR A 200 10.38 0.84 35.53
C THR A 200 11.00 -0.27 34.69
N CYS A 201 11.56 0.05 33.52
CA CYS A 201 12.20 -0.98 32.68
C CYS A 201 13.49 -1.51 33.29
N LEU A 202 13.74 -2.80 33.11
CA LEU A 202 15.05 -3.41 33.38
C LEU A 202 16.14 -2.79 32.47
N GLN A 203 17.39 -2.89 32.89
CA GLN A 203 18.53 -2.41 32.10
C GLN A 203 18.53 -3.04 30.71
N GLY A 204 18.73 -2.20 29.67
CA GLY A 204 18.70 -2.61 28.26
C GLY A 204 17.32 -2.50 27.61
N PHE A 205 16.28 -2.21 28.39
CA PHE A 205 14.94 -1.93 27.89
C PHE A 205 14.53 -0.48 28.13
N VAL A 206 13.59 -0.02 27.32
CA VAL A 206 12.97 1.31 27.39
C VAL A 206 11.47 1.17 27.19
N TRP A 207 10.67 2.08 27.74
CA TRP A 207 9.24 2.11 27.42
C TRP A 207 9.04 2.26 25.92
N ARG A 208 8.16 1.44 25.34
CA ARG A 208 7.85 1.44 23.92
C ARG A 208 7.28 2.77 23.46
N GLY A 209 6.43 3.37 24.30
CA GLY A 209 5.96 4.75 24.11
C GLY A 209 5.07 4.92 22.89
N THR A 210 4.13 3.99 22.64
CA THR A 210 3.09 4.23 21.63
C THR A 210 2.20 5.43 22.02
N VAL A 211 1.93 5.59 23.32
CA VAL A 211 1.30 6.74 23.98
C VAL A 211 1.97 6.97 25.35
N ALA A 212 1.66 8.08 26.02
CA ALA A 212 2.26 8.40 27.33
C ALA A 212 1.99 7.33 28.41
N SER A 213 0.87 6.61 28.32
CA SER A 213 0.50 5.52 29.24
C SER A 213 1.03 4.14 28.83
N ASP A 214 1.71 4.00 27.68
CA ASP A 214 2.26 2.73 27.22
C ASP A 214 3.63 2.46 27.87
N HIS A 215 3.59 1.79 29.03
CA HIS A 215 4.78 1.42 29.78
C HIS A 215 5.29 0.00 29.48
N VAL A 216 4.93 -0.60 28.34
CA VAL A 216 5.52 -1.87 27.93
C VAL A 216 7.00 -1.67 27.61
N CYS A 217 7.87 -2.47 28.24
CA CYS A 217 9.32 -2.37 28.05
C CYS A 217 9.78 -3.17 26.83
N VAL A 218 10.48 -2.51 25.91
CA VAL A 218 11.02 -3.06 24.66
C VAL A 218 12.47 -2.65 24.47
N THR A 219 13.14 -3.22 23.47
CA THR A 219 14.51 -2.80 23.15
C THR A 219 14.51 -1.40 22.51
N PRO A 220 15.63 -0.65 22.58
CA PRO A 220 15.74 0.66 21.92
C PRO A 220 15.42 0.60 20.41
N ASN A 221 15.78 -0.49 19.73
CA ASN A 221 15.48 -0.67 18.30
C ASN A 221 13.97 -0.76 18.04
N VAL A 222 13.23 -1.51 18.87
CA VAL A 222 11.77 -1.62 18.74
C VAL A 222 11.11 -0.28 19.04
N ARG A 223 11.60 0.48 20.04
CA ARG A 223 11.11 1.84 20.29
C ARG A 223 11.29 2.75 19.06
N SER A 224 12.46 2.71 18.41
CA SER A 224 12.71 3.47 17.19
C SER A 224 11.79 3.04 16.04
N GLN A 225 11.52 1.75 15.89
CA GLN A 225 10.55 1.24 14.92
C GLN A 225 9.14 1.76 15.20
N VAL A 226 8.68 1.73 16.46
CA VAL A 226 7.36 2.22 16.85
C VAL A 226 7.19 3.71 16.54
N MET A 227 8.23 4.51 16.78
CA MET A 227 8.23 5.93 16.40
C MET A 227 8.11 6.12 14.88
N TYR A 228 8.83 5.31 14.10
CA TYR A 228 8.71 5.32 12.64
C TYR A 228 7.29 4.95 12.19
N ASP A 229 6.70 3.90 12.77
CA ASP A 229 5.33 3.48 12.45
C ASP A 229 4.30 4.55 12.79
N ASN A 230 4.44 5.23 13.93
CA ASN A 230 3.56 6.34 14.31
C ASN A 230 3.69 7.52 13.34
N ALA A 231 4.91 7.83 12.88
CA ALA A 231 5.14 8.93 11.92
C ALA A 231 4.52 8.67 10.54
N HIS A 232 4.37 7.39 10.15
CA HIS A 232 3.78 6.99 8.85
C HIS A 232 2.35 6.45 9.00
N ALA A 233 1.71 6.63 10.15
CA ALA A 233 0.40 6.05 10.43
C ALA A 233 -0.68 6.53 9.43
N ALA A 234 -0.64 7.82 9.09
CA ALA A 234 -1.57 8.43 8.13
C ALA A 234 -1.41 7.89 6.70
N GLU A 235 -0.25 7.33 6.35
CA GLU A 235 0.05 6.85 5.00
C GLU A 235 -0.42 5.42 4.74
N ARG A 236 -0.83 4.73 5.80
CA ARG A 236 -1.13 3.29 5.81
C ARG A 236 -2.60 3.01 6.12
N VAL A 237 -3.37 4.07 6.31
CA VAL A 237 -4.78 4.04 6.65
C VAL A 237 -5.57 4.72 5.57
N TYR A 238 -6.76 4.21 5.35
CA TYR A 238 -7.79 4.85 4.58
C TYR A 238 -8.32 6.08 5.32
N SER A 239 -8.20 7.27 4.71
CA SER A 239 -8.63 8.56 5.27
C SER A 239 -10.08 8.88 4.98
#